data_AF-A0A970JRS7-F1
#
_entry.id   AF-A0A970JRS7-F1
#
_cell.length_a   1.000
_cell.length_b   1.000
_cell.length_c   1.000
_cell.angle_alpha   90.00
_cell.angle_beta   90.00
_cell.angle_gamma   90.00
#
_symmetry.space_group_name_H-M   'P 1'
#
loop_
_entity.id
_entity.type
_entity.pdbx_description
1 polymer ?
#
loop_
_entity_poly.entity_id
_entity_poly.type
_entity_poly.pdbx_seq_one_letter_code
_entity_poly.pdbx_strand_id
1 'polypeptide(L)' 'MSSIDWTLIIGYPLDEAVEYLREEQQEYRVIMTAPPKKRDVVPDDESSVRIIGIRSVSDCLELICAACDWSIS' A
#
# COMPACT_ATOMS: atom_id res chain seq x y z
N MET A 1 4.52 -25.14 -0.38
CA MET A 1 4.12 -24.00 -1.22
C MET A 1 5.01 -22.84 -0.79
N SER A 2 5.86 -22.36 -1.68
CA SER A 2 6.66 -21.16 -1.41
C SER A 2 5.71 -20.00 -1.14
N SER A 3 5.68 -19.50 0.08
CA SER A 3 4.97 -18.25 0.38
C SER A 3 5.59 -17.15 -0.47
N ILE A 4 4.78 -16.48 -1.29
CA ILE A 4 5.23 -15.30 -2.03
C ILE A 4 5.62 -14.25 -0.98
N ASP A 5 6.82 -13.71 -1.13
CA ASP A 5 7.27 -12.61 -0.27
C ASP A 5 6.71 -11.30 -0.81
N TRP A 6 5.56 -10.91 -0.27
CA TRP A 6 4.89 -9.68 -0.68
C TRP A 6 5.66 -8.42 -0.26
N THR A 7 6.66 -8.50 0.64
CA THR A 7 7.46 -7.31 1.00
C THR A 7 8.22 -6.71 -0.17
N LEU A 8 8.36 -7.44 -1.29
CA LEU A 8 9.01 -6.99 -2.51
C LEU A 8 8.27 -5.85 -3.23
N ILE A 9 6.96 -5.68 -3.01
CA ILE A 9 6.19 -4.59 -3.62
C ILE A 9 6.21 -3.30 -2.76
N ILE A 10 6.95 -3.28 -1.64
CA ILE A 10 7.15 -2.05 -0.87
C ILE A 10 7.89 -1.02 -1.74
N GLY A 11 7.34 0.18 -1.82
CA GLY A 11 7.81 1.28 -2.67
C GLY A 11 7.08 1.37 -4.01
N TYR A 12 6.36 0.34 -4.41
CA TYR A 12 5.59 0.34 -5.65
C TYR A 12 4.40 1.31 -5.54
N PRO A 13 4.00 1.91 -6.68
CA PRO A 13 2.68 2.53 -6.82
C PRO A 13 1.57 1.55 -6.44
N LEU A 14 0.49 2.06 -5.84
CA LEU A 14 -0.62 1.22 -5.40
C LEU A 14 -1.32 0.50 -6.58
N ASP A 15 -1.47 1.17 -7.71
CA ASP A 15 -2.06 0.62 -8.94
C ASP A 15 -1.27 -0.58 -9.47
N GLU A 16 0.05 -0.44 -9.64
CA GLU A 16 0.93 -1.53 -10.07
C GLU A 16 0.88 -2.72 -9.11
N ALA A 17 0.95 -2.45 -7.80
CA ALA A 17 0.91 -3.49 -6.78
C ALA A 17 -0.42 -4.27 -6.76
N VAL A 18 -1.53 -3.59 -6.99
CA VAL A 18 -2.87 -4.19 -7.06
C VAL A 18 -3.01 -5.13 -8.26
N GLU A 19 -2.35 -4.83 -9.39
CA GLU A 19 -2.33 -5.74 -10.54
C GLU A 19 -1.71 -7.10 -10.17
N TYR A 20 -0.53 -7.09 -9.54
CA TYR A 20 0.14 -8.33 -9.09
C TYR A 20 -0.72 -9.15 -8.11
N LEU A 21 -1.37 -8.48 -7.15
CA LEU A 21 -2.23 -9.15 -6.18
C LEU A 21 -3.44 -9.82 -6.83
N ARG A 22 -4.00 -9.20 -7.88
CA ARG A 22 -5.13 -9.78 -8.63
C ARG A 22 -4.71 -10.98 -9.45
N GLU A 23 -3.53 -10.94 -10.09
CA GLU A 23 -2.99 -12.07 -10.86
C GLU A 23 -2.82 -13.32 -9.98
N GLU A 24 -2.34 -13.13 -8.75
CA GLU A 24 -2.13 -14.20 -7.78
C GLU A 24 -3.40 -14.55 -6.96
N GLN A 25 -4.54 -13.90 -7.24
CA GLN A 25 -5.81 -14.06 -6.50
C GLN A 25 -5.64 -13.88 -4.99
N GLN A 26 -4.73 -12.99 -4.58
CA GLN A 26 -4.43 -12.72 -3.19
C GLN A 26 -5.44 -11.72 -2.61
N GLU A 27 -6.18 -12.11 -1.57
CA GLU A 27 -7.04 -11.17 -0.86
C GLU A 27 -6.21 -10.08 -0.18
N TYR A 28 -6.62 -8.83 -0.36
CA TYR A 28 -5.94 -7.68 0.20
C TYR A 28 -6.89 -6.58 0.67
N ARG A 29 -6.38 -5.73 1.56
CA ARG A 29 -7.04 -4.52 2.06
C ARG A 29 -6.05 -3.37 2.05
N VAL A 30 -6.49 -2.21 1.54
CA VAL A 30 -5.69 -0.99 1.55
C VAL A 30 -5.91 -0.21 2.84
N ILE A 31 -4.83 0.17 3.51
CA ILE A 31 -4.82 1.06 4.68
C ILE A 31 -4.07 2.32 4.31
N MET A 32 -4.81 3.42 4.10
CA MET A 32 -4.19 4.72 3.87
C MET A 32 -3.69 5.31 5.18
N THR A 33 -2.44 5.74 5.18
CA THR A 33 -1.80 6.47 6.27
C THR A 33 -1.51 7.88 5.83
N ALA A 34 -1.61 8.81 6.78
CA ALA A 34 -1.35 10.22 6.55
C ALA A 34 -0.46 10.77 7.68
N PRO A 35 0.38 11.76 7.38
CA PRO A 35 1.19 12.41 8.39
C PRO A 35 0.32 13.02 9.50
N PRO A 36 0.84 13.11 10.74
CA PRO A 36 0.14 13.78 11.83
C PRO A 36 -0.29 15.19 11.43
N LYS A 37 -1.55 15.56 11.72
CA LYS A 37 -2.18 16.85 11.34
C LYS A 37 -2.49 17.07 9.85
N LYS A 38 -2.19 16.12 8.96
CA LYS A 38 -2.51 16.16 7.52
C LYS A 38 -3.53 15.07 7.10
N ARG A 39 -4.38 14.59 8.03
CA ARG A 39 -5.30 13.46 7.81
C ARG A 39 -6.36 13.69 6.73
N ASP A 40 -6.66 14.94 6.42
CA ASP A 40 -7.67 15.31 5.42
C ASP A 40 -7.09 15.51 4.01
N VAL A 41 -5.79 15.29 3.83
CA VAL A 41 -5.16 15.34 2.51
C VAL A 41 -5.47 14.03 1.80
N VAL A 42 -6.56 14.01 1.04
CA VAL A 42 -6.83 12.97 0.06
C VAL A 42 -5.83 13.15 -1.07
N PRO A 43 -5.05 12.11 -1.44
CA PRO A 43 -4.17 12.19 -2.60
C PRO A 43 -5.01 12.48 -3.86
N ASP A 44 -4.60 13.48 -4.63
CA ASP A 44 -5.28 13.87 -5.88
C ASP A 44 -5.22 12.78 -6.96
N ASP A 45 -4.27 11.84 -6.83
CA ASP A 45 -4.05 10.74 -7.78
C ASP A 45 -3.57 9.47 -7.05
N GLU A 46 -4.14 8.32 -7.39
CA GLU A 46 -3.71 7.02 -6.85
C GLU A 46 -2.27 6.68 -7.26
N SER A 47 -1.78 7.22 -8.38
CA SER A 47 -0.36 7.09 -8.80
C SER A 47 0.62 7.76 -7.83
N SER A 48 0.13 8.70 -7.01
CA SER A 48 0.91 9.38 -5.98
C SER A 48 0.98 8.62 -4.65
N VAL A 49 0.26 7.49 -4.56
CA VAL A 49 0.19 6.61 -3.40
C VAL A 49 1.17 5.47 -3.57
N ARG A 50 2.02 5.28 -2.57
CA ARG A 50 2.99 4.17 -2.54
C ARG A 50 2.74 3.25 -1.36
N ILE A 51 3.07 1.98 -1.54
CA ILE A 51 3.11 1.01 -0.44
C ILE A 51 4.35 1.30 0.41
N ILE A 52 4.16 1.56 1.69
CA ILE A 52 5.24 1.80 2.66
C ILE A 52 5.39 0.66 3.66
N GLY A 53 4.47 -0.29 3.64
CA GLY A 53 4.53 -1.46 4.50
C GLY A 53 3.45 -2.48 4.14
N ILE A 54 3.70 -3.72 4.52
CA ILE A 54 2.78 -4.83 4.28
C ILE A 54 2.66 -5.61 5.58
N ARG A 55 1.44 -6.02 5.89
CA ARG A 55 1.15 -6.87 7.04
C ARG A 55 0.26 -8.01 6.60
N SER A 56 0.73 -9.24 6.80
CA SER A 56 -0.10 -10.44 6.63
C SER A 56 -0.97 -10.62 7.86
N VAL A 57 -2.29 -10.58 7.69
CA VAL A 57 -3.27 -10.83 8.76
C VAL A 57 -4.14 -12.00 8.35
N SER A 58 -3.89 -13.16 8.93
CA SER A 58 -4.55 -14.42 8.58
C SER A 58 -4.41 -14.70 7.08
N ASP A 59 -5.52 -14.65 6.33
CA ASP A 59 -5.58 -14.96 4.90
C ASP A 59 -5.60 -13.70 4.00
N CYS A 60 -5.52 -12.51 4.60
CA CYS A 60 -5.58 -11.23 3.89
C CYS A 60 -4.30 -10.42 4.08
N LEU A 61 -3.84 -9.75 3.02
CA LEU A 61 -2.74 -8.80 3.08
C LEU A 61 -3.23 -7.38 3.31
N GLU A 62 -2.68 -6.72 4.32
CA GLU A 62 -2.90 -5.30 4.51
C GLU A 62 -1.77 -4.50 3.89
N LEU A 63 -2.12 -3.70 2.88
CA LEU A 63 -1.23 -2.78 2.19
C LEU A 63 -1.27 -1.43 2.88
N ILE A 64 -0.20 -1.10 3.59
CA ILE A 64 -0.04 0.19 4.26
C ILE A 64 0.47 1.17 3.22
N CYS A 65 -0.36 2.14 2.89
CA CYS A 65 -0.14 3.08 1.81
C CYS A 65 0.00 4.50 2.33
N ALA A 66 0.75 5.32 1.61
CA ALA A 66 0.98 6.71 1.93
C ALA A 66 1.10 7.56 0.66
N ALA A 67 0.51 8.76 0.68
CA ALA A 67 0.80 9.78 -0.32
C ALA A 67 2.24 10.29 -0.17
N CYS A 68 2.88 10.69 -1.27
CA CYS A 68 4.31 11.00 -1.29
C CYS A 68 4.76 12.20 -0.42
N ASP A 69 3.88 13.12 -0.01
CA ASP A 69 4.28 14.28 0.82
C ASP A 69 4.23 14.01 2.33
N TRP A 70 5.31 13.44 2.86
CA TRP A 70 5.56 13.30 4.31
C TRP A 70 6.51 14.36 4.86
N SER A 71 6.79 15.42 4.08
CA SER A 71 7.62 16.51 4.56
C SER A 71 6.98 17.18 5.77
N ILE A 72 7.77 17.34 6.82
CA ILE A 72 7.43 18.13 8.01
C ILE A 72 8.08 19.50 7.78
N SER A 73 7.26 20.49 7.43
CA SER A 73 7.66 21.90 7.35
C SER A 73 7.34 22.66 8.63
#